data_AF-A0A5B7CIU3-F1
#
_entry.id   AF-A0A5B7CIU3-F1
#
_cell.length_a   1.000
_cell.length_b   1.000
_cell.length_c   1.000
_cell.angle_alpha   90.00
_cell.angle_beta   90.00
_cell.angle_gamma   90.00
#
_symmetry.space_group_name_H-M   'P 1'
#
loop_
_entity.id
_entity.type
_entity.pdbx_description
1 polymer ?
#
loop_
_entity_poly.entity_id
_entity_poly.type
_entity_poly.pdbx_seq_one_letter_code
_entity_poly.pdbx_strand_id
1 'polypeptide(L)'
;MQIVGFRIIRSSVQSPLTSRPSGDSVNNLVKYFYKPEKERGSLTLLLCGDFGLVCCLEQVFSYGFKSTRFFGKNLYLWDYFERIQQHFEVLLREEAEREQLTGITRDGRDHGLKSMGELVGLVSRINASSSHLGKDDKFQLFVCLAARAHLLPRILLPLQRSPVTSHMYDESSFLRDPQLVRDLINVLSALNDFDIVLESSLTRGID
;
A
#
# COMPACT_ATOMS: atom_id res chain seq x y z
N MET A 1 -28.29 1.09 18.59
CA MET A 1 -28.12 -0.35 18.31
C MET A 1 -28.40 -0.57 16.82
N GLN A 2 -27.36 -0.50 15.99
CA GLN A 2 -27.19 -1.29 14.76
C GLN A 2 -25.79 -0.99 14.25
N ILE A 3 -24.97 -2.03 14.31
CA ILE A 3 -23.59 -2.09 13.84
C ILE A 3 -23.70 -2.07 12.31
N VAL A 4 -23.29 -0.98 11.67
CA VAL A 4 -23.08 -0.99 10.22
C VAL A 4 -21.81 -1.80 10.01
N GLY A 5 -22.01 -3.09 9.71
CA GLY A 5 -20.93 -3.98 9.30
C GLY A 5 -20.28 -3.39 8.05
N PHE A 6 -18.99 -3.11 8.15
CA PHE A 6 -18.13 -2.77 7.03
C PHE A 6 -18.04 -4.00 6.11
N ARG A 7 -19.02 -4.14 5.22
CA ARG A 7 -18.80 -4.76 3.93
C ARG A 7 -18.37 -3.61 3.03
N ILE A 8 -17.07 -3.54 2.72
CA ILE A 8 -16.65 -2.86 1.49
C ILE A 8 -17.53 -3.45 0.40
N ILE A 9 -18.25 -2.58 -0.32
CA ILE A 9 -19.26 -2.97 -1.31
C ILE A 9 -18.53 -3.80 -2.37
N ARG A 10 -18.52 -5.12 -2.21
CA ARG A 10 -18.23 -6.05 -3.30
C ARG A 10 -19.47 -6.02 -4.18
N SER A 11 -19.49 -5.11 -5.14
CA SER A 11 -20.34 -5.25 -6.31
C SER A 11 -19.88 -6.50 -7.06
N SER A 12 -20.74 -7.51 -7.04
CA SER A 12 -20.56 -8.79 -7.72
C SER A 12 -20.45 -8.57 -9.23
N VAL A 13 -19.25 -8.42 -9.77
CA VAL A 13 -18.98 -8.68 -11.19
C VAL A 13 -17.76 -9.58 -11.31
N GLN A 14 -18.05 -10.87 -11.30
CA GLN A 14 -17.13 -11.87 -11.81
C GLN A 14 -17.07 -11.68 -13.33
N SER A 15 -15.94 -11.15 -13.82
CA SER A 15 -15.60 -11.19 -15.24
C SER A 15 -14.12 -11.59 -15.39
N PRO A 16 -13.78 -12.46 -16.34
CA PRO A 16 -12.48 -13.10 -16.42
C PRO A 16 -11.47 -12.10 -16.99
N LEU A 17 -10.75 -11.38 -16.11
CA LEU A 17 -9.74 -10.42 -16.54
C LEU A 17 -8.44 -11.13 -16.88
N THR A 18 -8.32 -11.46 -18.15
CA THR A 18 -7.05 -11.60 -18.86
C THR A 18 -6.22 -10.32 -18.71
N SER A 19 -5.07 -10.47 -18.05
CA SER A 19 -3.76 -9.90 -18.45
C SER A 19 -3.69 -8.41 -18.80
N ARG A 20 -3.46 -7.56 -17.78
CA ARG A 20 -2.52 -6.40 -17.71
C ARG A 20 -3.00 -5.42 -16.62
N PRO A 21 -2.15 -4.88 -15.73
CA PRO A 21 -2.41 -3.59 -15.13
C PRO A 21 -2.23 -2.60 -16.27
N SER A 22 -3.32 -2.29 -16.96
CA SER A 22 -3.27 -1.30 -18.01
C SER A 22 -3.01 0.06 -17.37
N GLY A 23 -2.42 0.97 -18.15
CA GLY A 23 -2.38 2.38 -17.81
C GLY A 23 -3.75 2.98 -17.47
N ASP A 24 -4.86 2.24 -17.62
CA ASP A 24 -6.21 2.63 -17.23
C ASP A 24 -6.37 2.81 -15.72
N SER A 25 -5.74 2.02 -14.84
CA SER A 25 -5.88 2.23 -13.39
C SER A 25 -5.24 3.55 -12.95
N VAL A 26 -4.07 3.85 -13.52
CA VAL A 26 -3.35 5.12 -13.33
C VAL A 26 -4.10 6.27 -14.03
N ASN A 27 -4.62 6.05 -15.23
CA ASN A 27 -5.40 7.02 -15.99
C ASN A 27 -6.78 7.30 -15.36
N ASN A 28 -7.37 6.34 -14.65
CA ASN A 28 -8.61 6.51 -13.89
C ASN A 28 -8.34 7.37 -12.65
N LEU A 29 -7.22 7.13 -11.96
CA LEU A 29 -6.71 8.03 -10.91
C LEU A 29 -6.48 9.44 -11.47
N VAL A 30 -5.82 9.60 -12.62
CA VAL A 30 -5.62 10.92 -13.23
C VAL A 30 -6.96 11.57 -13.61
N LYS A 31 -7.83 10.89 -14.36
CA LYS A 31 -9.12 11.44 -14.82
C LYS A 31 -10.07 11.82 -13.69
N TYR A 32 -10.06 11.07 -12.59
CA TYR A 32 -10.94 11.35 -11.46
C TYR A 32 -10.50 12.59 -10.67
N PHE A 33 -9.18 12.82 -10.54
CA PHE A 33 -8.65 13.89 -9.69
C PHE A 33 -8.41 15.22 -10.41
N TYR A 34 -8.29 15.22 -11.74
CA TYR A 34 -8.31 16.44 -12.55
C TYR A 34 -9.72 17.05 -12.71
N LYS A 35 -10.77 16.43 -12.13
CA LYS A 35 -12.09 17.05 -12.03
C LYS A 35 -12.07 18.21 -11.01
N PRO A 36 -12.78 19.32 -11.29
CA PRO A 36 -12.84 20.48 -10.41
C PRO A 36 -13.38 20.09 -9.03
N GLU A 37 -12.85 20.73 -7.98
CA GLU A 37 -13.06 20.41 -6.55
C GLU A 37 -14.54 20.28 -6.14
N LYS A 38 -15.44 21.00 -6.83
CA LYS A 38 -16.89 20.96 -6.62
C LYS A 38 -17.58 19.65 -7.07
N GLU A 39 -16.93 18.83 -7.88
CA GLU A 39 -17.44 17.55 -8.38
C GLU A 39 -16.83 16.31 -7.68
N ARG A 40 -15.86 16.51 -6.77
CA ARG A 40 -15.05 15.41 -6.22
C ARG A 40 -15.78 14.45 -5.26
N GLY A 41 -17.00 14.78 -4.84
CA GLY A 41 -17.72 13.97 -3.85
C GLY A 41 -16.94 13.84 -2.53
N SER A 42 -17.32 12.88 -1.68
CA SER A 42 -16.56 12.59 -0.45
C SER A 42 -15.25 11.87 -0.78
N LEU A 43 -14.14 12.27 -0.16
CA LEU A 43 -12.82 11.59 -0.26
C LEU A 43 -12.91 10.09 0.07
N THR A 44 -13.91 9.67 0.86
CA THR A 44 -14.19 8.27 1.15
C THR A 44 -14.67 7.49 -0.08
N LEU A 45 -15.41 8.09 -1.02
CA LEU A 45 -15.76 7.46 -2.31
C LEU A 45 -14.53 7.31 -3.22
N LEU A 46 -13.56 8.21 -3.08
CA LEU A 46 -12.34 8.22 -3.87
C LEU A 46 -11.33 7.16 -3.37
N LEU A 47 -11.28 6.92 -2.06
CA LEU A 47 -10.50 5.84 -1.47
C LEU A 47 -11.18 4.48 -1.61
N CYS A 48 -12.46 4.40 -1.23
CA CYS A 48 -13.18 3.14 -0.98
C CYS A 48 -14.37 2.91 -1.91
N GLY A 49 -14.64 3.78 -2.89
CA GLY A 49 -15.70 3.57 -3.87
C GLY A 49 -15.35 2.51 -4.92
N ASP A 50 -16.33 2.14 -5.73
CA ASP A 50 -16.12 1.25 -6.87
C ASP A 50 -15.06 1.86 -7.81
N PHE A 51 -13.95 1.14 -8.03
CA PHE A 51 -12.75 1.61 -8.75
C PHE A 51 -11.93 2.71 -8.05
N GLY A 52 -12.09 2.89 -6.73
CA GLY A 52 -11.29 3.82 -5.93
C GLY A 52 -9.82 3.42 -5.79
N LEU A 53 -9.06 4.24 -5.05
CA LEU A 53 -7.61 4.06 -4.83
C LEU A 53 -7.26 2.66 -4.31
N VAL A 54 -8.06 2.13 -3.38
CA VAL A 54 -7.87 0.79 -2.80
C VAL A 54 -7.91 -0.28 -3.89
N CYS A 55 -8.94 -0.29 -4.72
CA CYS A 55 -9.10 -1.26 -5.81
C CYS A 55 -7.97 -1.13 -6.85
N CYS A 56 -7.56 0.10 -7.18
CA CYS A 56 -6.45 0.34 -8.11
C CYS A 56 -5.13 -0.23 -7.56
N LEU A 57 -4.84 0.02 -6.27
CA LEU A 57 -3.63 -0.48 -5.65
C LEU A 57 -3.66 -2.00 -5.44
N GLU A 58 -4.81 -2.59 -5.13
CA GLU A 58 -4.97 -4.06 -5.11
C GLU A 58 -4.53 -4.68 -6.45
N GLN A 59 -4.97 -4.12 -7.57
CA GLN A 59 -4.59 -4.61 -8.90
C GLN A 59 -3.10 -4.46 -9.19
N VAL A 60 -2.54 -3.29 -8.86
CA VAL A 60 -1.10 -3.00 -9.00
C VAL A 60 -0.26 -3.99 -8.20
N PHE A 61 -0.58 -4.15 -6.91
CA PHE A 61 0.15 -5.04 -6.01
C PHE A 61 -0.10 -6.52 -6.30
N SER A 62 -1.19 -6.87 -6.99
CA SER A 62 -1.43 -8.27 -7.40
C SER A 62 -0.74 -8.63 -8.71
N TYR A 63 -0.32 -7.65 -9.52
CA TYR A 63 0.25 -7.96 -10.84
C TYR A 63 1.63 -8.61 -10.74
N GLY A 64 1.71 -9.84 -11.24
CA GLY A 64 2.92 -10.67 -11.15
C GLY A 64 3.23 -11.08 -9.71
N PHE A 65 2.25 -11.02 -8.80
CA PHE A 65 2.40 -11.58 -7.45
C PHE A 65 2.43 -13.11 -7.55
N LYS A 66 3.54 -13.71 -7.11
CA LYS A 66 3.68 -15.16 -7.08
C LYS A 66 2.70 -15.72 -6.07
N SER A 67 1.58 -16.24 -6.54
CA SER A 67 0.73 -17.13 -5.76
C SER A 67 1.42 -18.49 -5.63
N THR A 68 2.62 -18.52 -5.06
CA THR A 68 3.29 -19.78 -4.74
C THR A 68 2.56 -20.37 -3.55
N ARG A 69 1.83 -21.47 -3.80
CA ARG A 69 1.30 -22.34 -2.75
C ARG A 69 2.46 -23.03 -2.03
N PHE A 70 3.20 -22.29 -1.21
CA PHE A 70 4.13 -22.91 -0.27
C PHE A 70 3.28 -23.70 0.72
N PHE A 71 3.34 -25.04 0.64
CA PHE A 71 2.59 -25.96 1.50
C PHE A 71 1.06 -25.85 1.42
N GLY A 72 0.50 -25.51 0.25
CA GLY A 72 -0.95 -25.52 0.03
C GLY A 72 -1.72 -24.35 0.64
N LYS A 73 -1.04 -23.32 1.16
CA LYS A 73 -1.68 -22.07 1.62
C LYS A 73 -1.63 -21.01 0.52
N ASN A 74 -2.74 -20.30 0.31
CA ASN A 74 -2.79 -19.12 -0.55
C ASN A 74 -1.98 -17.99 0.11
N LEU A 75 -1.08 -17.37 -0.66
CA LEU A 75 -0.39 -16.14 -0.26
C LEU A 75 -1.29 -14.95 -0.57
N TYR A 76 -1.42 -14.04 0.39
CA TYR A 76 -2.16 -12.79 0.25
C TYR A 76 -1.19 -11.62 0.19
N LEU A 77 -1.65 -10.46 -0.31
CA LEU A 77 -0.85 -9.23 -0.28
C LEU A 77 -0.40 -8.88 1.15
N TRP A 78 -1.23 -9.15 2.15
CA TRP A 78 -0.84 -8.93 3.54
C TRP A 78 0.36 -9.78 3.99
N ASP A 79 0.50 -11.02 3.48
CA ASP A 79 1.69 -11.85 3.75
C ASP A 79 2.97 -11.25 3.17
N TYR A 80 2.85 -10.43 2.11
CA TYR A 80 3.97 -9.68 1.57
C TYR A 80 4.36 -8.52 2.49
N PHE A 81 3.38 -7.74 2.98
CA PHE A 81 3.66 -6.65 3.92
C PHE A 81 4.23 -7.14 5.25
N GLU A 82 3.78 -8.27 5.76
CA GLU A 82 4.36 -8.90 6.96
C GLU A 82 5.83 -9.29 6.75
N ARG A 83 6.19 -9.85 5.59
CA ARG A 83 7.60 -10.16 5.27
C ARG A 83 8.45 -8.92 5.02
N ILE A 84 7.88 -7.89 4.37
CA ILE A 84 8.54 -6.60 4.19
C ILE A 84 8.83 -5.96 5.54
N GLN A 85 7.86 -5.98 6.45
CA GLN A 85 8.02 -5.48 7.81
C GLN A 85 9.21 -6.15 8.50
N GLN A 86 9.25 -7.49 8.52
CA GLN A 86 10.36 -8.25 9.12
C GLN A 86 11.71 -7.88 8.51
N HIS A 87 11.77 -7.76 7.18
CA HIS A 87 13.01 -7.40 6.50
C HIS A 87 13.47 -5.97 6.83
N PHE A 88 12.55 -5.01 6.83
CA PHE A 88 12.88 -3.61 7.14
C PHE A 88 13.22 -3.41 8.61
N GLU A 89 12.60 -4.14 9.54
CA GLU A 89 12.98 -4.12 10.96
C GLU A 89 14.44 -4.53 11.17
N VAL A 90 14.92 -5.55 10.45
CA VAL A 90 16.33 -5.96 10.47
C VAL A 90 17.22 -4.85 9.92
N LEU A 91 16.90 -4.30 8.74
CA LEU A 91 17.70 -3.22 8.14
C LEU A 91 17.77 -1.96 9.02
N LEU A 92 16.66 -1.58 9.64
CA LEU A 92 16.58 -0.43 10.55
C LEU A 92 17.44 -0.65 11.80
N ARG A 93 17.41 -1.87 12.35
CA ARG A 93 18.27 -2.24 13.49
C ARG A 93 19.74 -2.20 13.13
N GLU A 94 20.12 -2.81 12.01
CA GLU A 94 21.51 -2.84 11.54
C GLU A 94 22.05 -1.43 11.29
N GLU A 95 21.24 -0.54 10.70
CA GLU A 95 21.66 0.86 10.50
C GLU A 95 21.78 1.61 11.83
N ALA A 96 20.89 1.38 12.79
CA ALA A 96 20.98 1.98 14.13
C ALA A 96 22.24 1.51 14.89
N GLU A 97 22.57 0.21 14.81
CA GLU A 97 23.80 -0.34 15.39
C GLU A 97 25.05 0.25 14.71
N ARG A 98 25.02 0.38 13.37
CA ARG A 98 26.11 1.00 12.60
C ARG A 98 26.32 2.47 12.98
N GLU A 99 25.23 3.22 13.16
CA GLU A 99 25.28 4.62 13.58
C GLU A 99 25.90 4.73 14.99
N GLN A 100 25.51 3.87 15.93
CA GLN A 100 26.11 3.83 17.27
C GLN A 100 27.62 3.52 17.24
N LEU A 101 28.04 2.62 16.34
CA LEU A 101 29.45 2.23 16.20
C LEU A 101 30.31 3.29 15.50
N THR A 102 29.77 3.97 14.50
CA THR A 102 30.56 4.85 13.61
C THR A 102 30.34 6.35 13.88
N GLY A 103 29.24 6.72 14.53
CA GLY A 103 28.82 8.11 14.71
C GLY A 103 28.44 8.84 13.40
N ILE A 104 28.37 8.13 12.27
CA ILE A 104 28.11 8.72 10.95
C ILE A 104 26.65 8.50 10.55
N THR A 105 25.89 9.59 10.55
CA THR A 105 24.53 9.66 9.99
C THR A 105 24.59 9.81 8.47
N ARG A 106 23.75 9.06 7.73
CA ARG A 106 23.63 9.20 6.27
C ARG A 106 22.48 10.11 5.89
N ASP A 107 22.74 11.41 5.87
CA ASP A 107 21.79 12.47 5.50
C ASP A 107 21.05 12.19 4.16
N GLY A 108 21.74 11.65 3.14
CA GLY A 108 21.15 11.38 1.82
C GLY A 108 20.34 10.07 1.65
N ARG A 109 20.31 9.16 2.65
CA ARG A 109 19.45 7.94 2.64
C ARG A 109 18.25 8.07 3.58
N ASP A 110 18.13 9.20 4.26
CA ASP A 110 17.23 9.41 5.38
C ASP A 110 15.74 9.24 4.99
N HIS A 111 15.32 9.78 3.85
CA HIS A 111 13.93 9.67 3.41
C HIS A 111 13.48 8.23 3.16
N GLY A 112 14.38 7.37 2.66
CA GLY A 112 14.11 5.95 2.45
C GLY A 112 13.98 5.23 3.78
N LEU A 113 14.96 5.40 4.67
CA LEU A 113 14.99 4.76 5.99
C LEU A 113 13.80 5.19 6.86
N LYS A 114 13.47 6.49 6.85
CA LYS A 114 12.30 7.04 7.54
C LYS A 114 11.01 6.42 7.02
N SER A 115 10.82 6.33 5.70
CA SER A 115 9.63 5.71 5.11
C SER A 115 9.53 4.20 5.43
N MET A 116 10.66 3.49 5.55
CA MET A 116 10.68 2.11 6.01
C MET A 116 10.21 2.00 7.47
N GLY A 117 10.69 2.88 8.36
CA GLY A 117 10.25 2.93 9.76
C GLY A 117 8.76 3.23 9.91
N GLU A 118 8.25 4.21 9.14
CA GLU A 118 6.82 4.53 9.10
C GLU A 118 5.97 3.36 8.59
N LEU A 119 6.45 2.64 7.57
CA LEU A 119 5.80 1.42 7.06
C LEU A 119 5.75 0.33 8.14
N VAL A 120 6.88 0.04 8.78
CA VAL A 120 6.99 -0.96 9.85
C VAL A 120 6.02 -0.64 10.99
N GLY A 121 6.01 0.61 11.45
CA GLY A 121 5.09 1.07 12.49
C GLY A 121 3.63 0.95 12.08
N LEU A 122 3.29 1.25 10.82
CA LEU A 122 1.93 1.13 10.32
C LEU A 122 1.47 -0.34 10.26
N VAL A 123 2.28 -1.24 9.72
CA VAL A 123 1.96 -2.68 9.66
C VAL A 123 1.82 -3.25 11.07
N SER A 124 2.69 -2.85 12.01
CA SER A 124 2.59 -3.23 13.43
C SER A 124 1.27 -2.81 14.06
N ARG A 125 0.87 -1.54 13.89
CA ARG A 125 -0.41 -1.02 14.43
C ARG A 125 -1.61 -1.75 13.83
N ILE A 126 -1.62 -1.98 12.53
CA ILE A 126 -2.68 -2.74 11.88
C ILE A 126 -2.76 -4.15 12.48
N ASN A 127 -1.63 -4.85 12.58
CA ASN A 127 -1.63 -6.21 13.14
C ASN A 127 -2.10 -6.26 14.61
N ALA A 128 -1.79 -5.25 15.41
CA ALA A 128 -2.25 -5.15 16.80
C ALA A 128 -3.76 -4.87 16.92
N SER A 129 -4.30 -3.97 16.10
CA SER A 129 -5.67 -3.46 16.24
C SER A 129 -6.72 -4.20 15.40
N SER A 130 -6.30 -5.05 14.46
CA SER A 130 -7.18 -5.70 13.47
C SER A 130 -7.20 -7.23 13.52
N SER A 131 -7.09 -7.82 14.71
CA SER A 131 -7.12 -9.28 14.90
C SER A 131 -8.39 -9.96 14.39
N HIS A 132 -9.48 -9.19 14.22
CA HIS A 132 -10.77 -9.64 13.69
C HIS A 132 -10.91 -9.47 12.17
N LEU A 133 -9.98 -8.78 11.50
CA LEU A 133 -10.03 -8.52 10.06
C LEU A 133 -9.32 -9.62 9.25
N GLY A 134 -9.86 -9.91 8.07
CA GLY A 134 -9.21 -10.78 7.08
C GLY A 134 -7.97 -10.12 6.48
N LYS A 135 -7.11 -10.91 5.82
CA LYS A 135 -5.88 -10.41 5.19
C LYS A 135 -6.13 -9.38 4.09
N ASP A 136 -7.19 -9.56 3.30
CA ASP A 136 -7.61 -8.59 2.28
C ASP A 136 -8.05 -7.27 2.94
N ASP A 137 -8.91 -7.34 3.97
CA ASP A 137 -9.38 -6.17 4.72
C ASP A 137 -8.22 -5.40 5.37
N LYS A 138 -7.19 -6.11 5.86
CA LYS A 138 -5.97 -5.50 6.40
C LYS A 138 -5.17 -4.75 5.33
N PHE A 139 -5.06 -5.31 4.12
CA PHE A 139 -4.42 -4.61 3.00
C PHE A 139 -5.19 -3.35 2.61
N GLN A 140 -6.52 -3.44 2.55
CA GLN A 140 -7.38 -2.29 2.23
C GLN A 140 -7.24 -1.18 3.28
N LEU A 141 -7.27 -1.55 4.57
CA LEU A 141 -7.04 -0.63 5.68
C LEU A 141 -5.65 0.02 5.61
N PHE A 142 -4.63 -0.77 5.29
CA PHE A 142 -3.27 -0.27 5.06
C PHE A 142 -3.24 0.79 3.96
N VAL A 143 -3.86 0.55 2.81
CA VAL A 143 -3.91 1.53 1.73
C VAL A 143 -4.54 2.84 2.19
N CYS A 144 -5.68 2.77 2.89
CA CYS A 144 -6.36 3.96 3.41
C CYS A 144 -5.46 4.76 4.39
N LEU A 145 -4.84 4.08 5.35
CA LEU A 145 -3.99 4.72 6.36
C LEU A 145 -2.69 5.25 5.75
N ALA A 146 -2.07 4.51 4.83
CA ALA A 146 -0.87 4.93 4.12
C ALA A 146 -1.14 6.11 3.19
N ALA A 147 -2.31 6.17 2.56
CA ALA A 147 -2.75 7.32 1.77
C ALA A 147 -2.87 8.56 2.66
N ARG A 148 -3.57 8.44 3.80
CA ARG A 148 -3.70 9.53 4.80
C ARG A 148 -2.35 10.02 5.31
N ALA A 149 -1.38 9.13 5.48
CA ALA A 149 -0.03 9.49 5.95
C ALA A 149 0.91 9.96 4.83
N HIS A 150 0.42 10.12 3.58
CA HIS A 150 1.23 10.43 2.40
C HIS A 150 2.41 9.46 2.21
N LEU A 151 2.24 8.23 2.70
CA LEU A 151 3.27 7.21 2.79
C LEU A 151 3.39 6.40 1.49
N LEU A 152 2.28 6.22 0.77
CA LEU A 152 2.21 5.41 -0.44
C LEU A 152 3.30 5.72 -1.49
N PRO A 153 3.52 6.98 -1.94
CA PRO A 153 4.59 7.25 -2.91
C PRO A 153 6.00 7.01 -2.34
N ARG A 154 6.18 7.24 -1.02
CA ARG A 154 7.48 7.15 -0.35
C ARG A 154 7.97 5.72 -0.18
N ILE A 155 7.05 4.77 0.02
CA ILE A 155 7.40 3.36 0.26
C ILE A 155 7.67 2.57 -1.02
N LEU A 156 7.22 3.02 -2.19
CA LEU A 156 7.31 2.23 -3.42
C LEU A 156 8.76 1.92 -3.84
N LEU A 157 9.70 2.86 -3.69
CA LEU A 157 11.12 2.60 -3.97
C LEU A 157 11.77 1.62 -2.97
N PRO A 158 11.60 1.78 -1.64
CA PRO A 158 11.98 0.76 -0.66
C PRO A 158 11.43 -0.63 -0.99
N LEU A 159 10.13 -0.72 -1.32
CA LEU A 159 9.47 -1.98 -1.66
C LEU A 159 10.10 -2.60 -2.90
N GLN A 160 10.24 -1.85 -4.00
CA GLN A 160 10.84 -2.32 -5.24
C GLN A 160 12.27 -2.88 -5.04
N ARG A 161 13.08 -2.21 -4.22
CA ARG A 161 14.48 -2.59 -3.97
C ARG A 161 14.63 -3.77 -3.00
N SER A 162 13.56 -4.18 -2.32
CA SER A 162 13.61 -5.25 -1.34
C SER A 162 13.81 -6.63 -1.99
N PRO A 163 14.70 -7.49 -1.44
CA PRO A 163 14.80 -8.88 -1.87
C PRO A 163 13.48 -9.63 -1.67
N VAL A 164 12.65 -9.25 -0.69
CA VAL A 164 11.33 -9.85 -0.47
C VAL A 164 10.45 -9.71 -1.72
N THR A 165 10.47 -8.53 -2.36
CA THR A 165 9.74 -8.29 -3.61
C THR A 165 10.27 -9.19 -4.73
N SER A 166 11.59 -9.38 -4.80
CA SER A 166 12.17 -10.27 -5.81
C SER A 166 11.76 -11.74 -5.62
N HIS A 167 11.60 -12.18 -4.37
CA HIS A 167 11.14 -13.53 -4.05
C HIS A 167 9.65 -13.74 -4.26
N MET A 168 8.83 -12.74 -3.92
CA MET A 168 7.36 -12.84 -3.95
C MET A 168 6.71 -12.37 -5.24
N TYR A 169 7.48 -11.77 -6.15
CA TYR A 169 6.97 -11.32 -7.45
C TYR A 169 7.78 -11.88 -8.62
N ASP A 170 7.09 -12.10 -9.74
CA ASP A 170 7.65 -12.46 -11.04
C ASP A 170 8.44 -11.31 -11.65
N GLU A 171 9.41 -11.61 -12.51
CA GLU A 171 10.29 -10.58 -13.10
C GLU A 171 9.55 -9.53 -13.92
N SER A 172 8.42 -9.91 -14.53
CA SER A 172 7.51 -9.03 -15.27
C SER A 172 6.44 -8.34 -14.41
N SER A 173 6.53 -8.43 -13.08
CA SER A 173 5.59 -7.78 -12.15
C SER A 173 5.70 -6.26 -12.12
N PHE A 174 4.64 -5.61 -11.62
CA PHE A 174 4.56 -4.15 -11.58
C PHE A 174 5.67 -3.58 -10.69
N LEU A 175 5.79 -4.13 -9.47
CA LEU A 175 6.72 -3.62 -8.46
C LEU A 175 8.20 -3.82 -8.86
N ARG A 176 8.49 -4.72 -9.80
CA ARG A 176 9.85 -4.96 -10.30
C ARG A 176 10.21 -4.13 -11.51
N ASP A 177 9.25 -3.51 -12.20
CA ASP A 177 9.50 -2.59 -13.29
C ASP A 177 9.80 -1.17 -12.75
N PRO A 178 11.03 -0.63 -12.91
CA PRO A 178 11.38 0.69 -12.41
C PRO A 178 10.57 1.83 -13.06
N GLN A 179 10.14 1.67 -14.31
CA GLN A 179 9.36 2.70 -15.00
C GLN A 179 7.93 2.74 -14.47
N LEU A 180 7.27 1.58 -14.35
CA LEU A 180 5.91 1.50 -13.80
C LEU A 180 5.85 2.01 -12.36
N VAL A 181 6.85 1.67 -11.54
CA VAL A 181 6.95 2.19 -10.16
C VAL A 181 7.13 3.71 -10.14
N ARG A 182 7.98 4.28 -11.01
CA ARG A 182 8.13 5.75 -11.12
C ARG A 182 6.83 6.43 -11.55
N ASP A 183 6.13 5.88 -12.52
CA ASP A 183 4.87 6.43 -13.01
C ASP A 183 3.81 6.42 -11.89
N LEU A 184 3.73 5.34 -11.12
CA LEU A 184 2.85 5.25 -9.95
C LEU A 184 3.24 6.25 -8.85
N ILE A 185 4.53 6.42 -8.57
CA ILE A 185 5.01 7.43 -7.62
C ILE A 185 4.53 8.82 -8.05
N ASN A 186 4.71 9.19 -9.31
CA ASN A 186 4.29 10.50 -9.80
C ASN A 186 2.78 10.74 -9.60
N VAL A 187 1.96 9.73 -9.89
CA VAL A 187 0.51 9.82 -9.71
C VAL A 187 0.13 9.92 -8.23
N LEU A 188 0.71 9.08 -7.37
CA LEU A 188 0.46 9.12 -5.94
C LEU A 188 1.01 10.39 -5.26
N SER A 189 2.12 10.93 -5.76
CA SER A 189 2.66 12.20 -5.29
C SER A 189 1.75 13.36 -5.63
N ALA A 190 1.08 13.35 -6.79
CA ALA A 190 0.03 14.31 -7.10
C ALA A 190 -1.20 14.19 -6.16
N LEU A 191 -1.35 13.07 -5.44
CA LEU A 191 -2.37 12.93 -4.41
C LEU A 191 -1.98 13.57 -3.07
N ASN A 192 -0.69 13.88 -2.85
CA ASN A 192 -0.24 14.44 -1.59
C ASN A 192 -0.68 15.88 -1.36
N ASP A 193 -1.13 16.58 -2.41
CA ASP A 193 -1.68 17.93 -2.30
C ASP A 193 -3.09 17.95 -1.69
N PHE A 194 -3.68 16.78 -1.37
CA PHE A 194 -5.02 16.66 -0.79
C PHE A 194 -4.96 16.12 0.64
N ASP A 195 -5.59 16.83 1.58
CA ASP A 195 -5.78 16.34 2.95
C ASP A 195 -6.83 15.21 2.97
N ILE A 196 -6.37 13.99 3.16
CA ILE A 196 -7.24 12.81 3.24
C ILE A 196 -7.80 12.67 4.66
N VAL A 197 -9.05 13.07 4.85
CA VAL A 197 -9.78 12.85 6.11
C VAL A 197 -10.47 11.48 6.07
N LEU A 198 -9.99 10.54 6.89
CA LEU A 198 -10.65 9.25 7.09
C LEU A 198 -11.73 9.37 8.16
N GLU A 199 -12.88 8.72 7.96
CA GLU A 199 -13.92 8.66 8.98
C GLU A 199 -13.44 7.95 10.25
N SER A 200 -13.88 8.43 11.42
CA SER A 200 -13.52 7.90 12.74
C SER A 200 -14.02 6.47 13.01
N SER A 201 -14.78 5.91 12.08
CA SER A 201 -15.14 4.49 12.01
C SER A 201 -13.98 3.61 11.53
N LEU A 202 -13.12 4.11 10.64
CA LEU A 202 -11.94 3.41 10.09
C LEU A 202 -10.70 3.53 10.98
N THR A 203 -10.59 4.63 11.74
CA THR A 203 -9.42 4.90 12.60
C THR A 203 -9.60 4.44 14.04
N ARG A 204 -10.77 3.90 14.39
CA ARG A 204 -11.14 3.54 15.76
C ARG A 204 -10.19 2.47 16.30
N GLY A 205 -9.27 2.87 17.19
CA GLY A 205 -8.27 1.99 17.79
C GLY A 205 -6.93 1.90 17.05
N ILE A 206 -6.67 2.78 16.07
CA ILE A 206 -5.41 2.84 15.31
C ILE A 206 -4.69 4.20 15.47
N ASP A 207 -5.26 5.13 16.26
CA ASP A 207 -4.58 6.38 16.63
C ASP A 207 -3.31 6.12 17.48
#